data_AF-A0A1I6TK29-F1
#
_entry.id   AF-A0A1I6TK29-F1
#
_cell.length_a   1.000
_cell.length_b   1.000
_cell.length_c   1.000
_cell.angle_alpha   90.00
_cell.angle_beta   90.00
_cell.angle_gamma   90.00
#
_symmetry.space_group_name_H-M   'P 1'
#
loop_
_entity.id
_entity.type
_entity.pdbx_description
1 polymer ?
#
loop_
_entity_poly.entity_id
_entity_poly.type
_entity_poly.pdbx_seq_one_letter_code
_entity_poly.pdbx_strand_id
1 'polypeptide(L)'
;MIATALLLSALVASPDPEPPRAELCLAHVEAMIAEAQRETGMVAGPSWFVRSWWMARLPEEKAPEAWSEEQRQALAASMPARKTADAEAYRAELQSCVDEAIEGGALP
;
A
#
# COMPACT_ATOMS: atom_id res chain seq x y z
N MET A 1 35.12 13.19 39.62
CA MET A 1 33.79 12.62 39.31
C MET A 1 33.43 13.10 37.91
N ILE A 2 33.53 12.21 36.92
CA ILE A 2 33.34 12.53 35.49
C ILE A 2 31.87 12.27 35.18
N ALA A 3 31.12 13.32 34.86
CA ALA A 3 29.72 13.23 34.46
C ALA A 3 29.66 12.95 32.96
N THR A 4 29.39 11.70 32.60
CA THR A 4 29.19 11.25 31.22
C THR A 4 27.83 11.72 30.74
N ALA A 5 27.79 12.82 29.98
CA ALA A 5 26.58 13.29 29.31
C ALA A 5 26.32 12.41 28.08
N LEU A 6 25.42 11.43 28.24
CA LEU A 6 24.82 10.67 27.14
C LEU A 6 23.94 11.62 26.32
N LEU A 7 24.50 12.12 25.22
CA LEU A 7 23.74 12.72 24.13
C LEU A 7 22.94 11.60 23.44
N LEU A 8 21.70 11.39 23.88
CA LEU A 8 20.70 10.67 23.11
C LEU A 8 20.34 11.53 21.89
N SER A 9 21.00 11.25 20.77
CA SER A 9 20.58 11.71 19.45
C SER A 9 19.22 11.08 19.15
N ALA A 10 18.15 11.81 19.41
CA ALA A 10 16.82 11.49 18.90
C ALA A 10 16.89 11.56 17.38
N LEU A 11 16.96 10.39 16.72
CA LEU A 11 16.65 10.30 15.29
C LEU A 11 15.20 10.73 15.13
N VAL A 12 15.00 11.96 14.69
CA VAL A 12 13.73 12.39 14.11
C VAL A 12 13.61 11.61 12.81
N ALA A 13 12.98 10.44 12.87
CA ALA A 13 12.46 9.80 11.67
C ALA A 13 11.42 10.77 11.12
N SER A 14 11.79 11.52 10.07
CA SER A 14 10.80 12.21 9.26
C SER A 14 9.73 11.19 8.90
N PRO A 15 8.43 11.47 9.10
CA PRO A 15 7.41 10.54 8.67
C PRO A 15 7.64 10.26 7.19
N ASP A 16 7.77 8.97 6.84
CA ASP A 16 7.89 8.58 5.44
C ASP A 16 6.76 9.26 4.66
N PRO A 17 7.04 9.77 3.44
CA PRO A 17 6.02 10.44 2.66
C PRO A 17 4.81 9.52 2.51
N GLU A 18 3.62 10.07 2.77
CA GLU A 18 2.38 9.33 2.62
C GLU A 18 2.28 8.80 1.17
N PRO A 19 1.93 7.52 0.98
CA PRO A 19 1.83 6.97 -0.36
C PRO A 19 0.76 7.69 -1.19
N PRO A 20 1.03 7.98 -2.49
CA PRO A 20 0.00 8.38 -3.42
C PRO A 20 -1.15 7.36 -3.39
N ARG A 21 -2.39 7.86 -3.52
CA ARG A 21 -3.60 7.04 -3.43
C ARG A 21 -3.54 5.79 -4.32
N ALA A 22 -3.07 5.94 -5.57
CA ALA A 22 -2.96 4.82 -6.50
C ALA A 22 -1.93 3.76 -6.06
N GLU A 23 -0.79 4.18 -5.49
CA GLU A 23 0.23 3.27 -4.94
C GLU A 23 -0.32 2.50 -3.73
N LEU A 24 -0.98 3.20 -2.81
CA LEU A 24 -1.60 2.60 -1.62
C LEU A 24 -2.67 1.58 -1.99
N CYS A 25 -3.59 1.97 -2.88
CA CYS A 25 -4.69 1.11 -3.28
C CYS A 25 -4.22 -0.09 -4.11
N LEU A 26 -3.21 0.08 -4.96
CA LEU A 26 -2.59 -1.04 -5.65
C LEU A 26 -1.96 -2.02 -4.65
N ALA A 27 -1.21 -1.54 -3.66
CA ALA A 27 -0.60 -2.39 -2.64
C ALA A 27 -1.64 -3.19 -1.82
N HIS A 28 -2.76 -2.56 -1.45
CA HIS A 28 -3.88 -3.23 -0.78
C HIS A 28 -4.50 -4.35 -1.61
N VAL A 29 -4.82 -4.05 -2.87
CA VAL A 29 -5.44 -5.00 -3.79
C VAL A 29 -4.51 -6.16 -4.10
N GLU A 30 -3.22 -5.89 -4.31
CA GLU A 30 -2.21 -6.94 -4.52
C GLU A 30 -2.02 -7.81 -3.27
N ALA A 31 -2.03 -7.23 -2.07
CA ALA A 31 -1.99 -7.98 -0.82
C ALA A 31 -3.21 -8.90 -0.66
N MET A 32 -4.41 -8.39 -0.95
CA MET A 32 -5.66 -9.17 -0.94
C MET A 32 -5.62 -10.32 -1.96
N ILE A 33 -5.18 -10.07 -3.18
CA ILE A 33 -5.04 -11.10 -4.24
C ILE A 33 -4.05 -12.18 -3.79
N ALA A 34 -2.88 -11.78 -3.27
CA ALA A 34 -1.86 -12.70 -2.81
C ALA A 34 -2.36 -13.54 -1.63
N GLU A 35 -3.14 -12.97 -0.73
CA GLU A 35 -3.79 -13.69 0.38
C GLU A 35 -4.82 -14.70 -0.12
N ALA A 36 -5.76 -14.28 -0.97
CA ALA A 36 -6.76 -15.18 -1.54
C ALA A 36 -6.13 -16.36 -2.30
N GLN A 37 -5.07 -16.08 -3.07
CA GLN A 37 -4.31 -17.11 -3.77
C GLN A 37 -3.63 -18.10 -2.82
N ARG A 38 -3.03 -17.62 -1.71
CA ARG A 38 -2.39 -18.48 -0.71
C ARG A 38 -3.41 -19.33 0.06
N GLU A 39 -4.54 -18.75 0.43
CA GLU A 39 -5.52 -19.39 1.32
C GLU A 39 -6.46 -20.35 0.58
N THR A 40 -6.86 -19.99 -0.64
CA THR A 40 -7.91 -20.71 -1.37
C THR A 40 -7.44 -21.30 -2.70
N GLY A 41 -6.25 -20.92 -3.16
CA GLY A 41 -5.76 -21.26 -4.50
C GLY A 41 -6.48 -20.55 -5.64
N MET A 42 -7.44 -19.66 -5.33
CA MET A 42 -8.30 -18.99 -6.29
C MET A 42 -8.36 -17.48 -6.03
N VAL A 43 -8.58 -16.70 -7.09
CA VAL A 43 -8.78 -15.25 -7.05
C VAL A 43 -10.02 -14.93 -7.88
N ALA A 44 -10.94 -14.14 -7.33
CA ALA A 44 -12.13 -13.71 -8.07
C ALA A 44 -11.72 -12.85 -9.28
N GLY A 45 -12.29 -13.13 -10.46
CA GLY A 45 -12.03 -12.39 -11.69
C GLY A 45 -12.07 -10.86 -11.54
N PRO A 46 -13.11 -10.28 -10.88
CA PRO A 46 -13.20 -8.85 -10.61
C PRO A 46 -11.97 -8.21 -9.94
N SER A 47 -11.24 -8.96 -9.11
CA SER A 47 -10.05 -8.45 -8.42
C SER A 47 -8.95 -8.01 -9.40
N TRP A 48 -8.83 -8.69 -10.55
CA TRP A 48 -7.84 -8.33 -11.57
C TRP A 48 -8.19 -7.03 -12.29
N PHE A 49 -9.47 -6.76 -12.51
CA PHE A 49 -9.91 -5.50 -13.12
C PHE A 49 -9.65 -4.31 -12.20
N VAL A 50 -9.96 -4.44 -10.91
CA VAL A 50 -9.65 -3.43 -9.89
C VAL A 50 -8.14 -3.16 -9.83
N ARG A 51 -7.31 -4.21 -9.83
CA ARG A 51 -5.85 -4.07 -9.87
C ARG A 51 -5.39 -3.30 -11.11
N SER A 52 -5.83 -3.72 -12.29
CA SER A 52 -5.45 -3.06 -13.55
C SER A 52 -5.90 -1.60 -13.62
N TRP A 53 -7.05 -1.28 -13.05
CA TRP A 53 -7.57 0.10 -12.99
C TRP A 53 -6.68 1.02 -12.14
N TRP A 54 -6.17 0.52 -11.02
CA TRP A 54 -5.20 1.25 -10.19
C TRP A 54 -3.83 1.38 -10.84
N MET A 55 -3.34 0.32 -11.48
CA MET A 55 -2.08 0.36 -12.24
C MET A 55 -2.10 1.45 -13.33
N ALA A 56 -3.23 1.62 -14.04
CA ALA A 56 -3.37 2.63 -15.08
C ALA A 56 -3.36 4.09 -14.57
N ARG A 57 -3.42 4.29 -13.24
CA ARG A 57 -3.39 5.60 -12.58
C ARG A 57 -2.06 5.89 -11.90
N LEU A 58 -1.12 4.96 -11.96
CA LEU A 58 0.23 5.25 -11.54
C LEU A 58 0.84 6.31 -12.45
N PRO A 59 1.67 7.23 -11.92
CA PRO A 59 2.45 8.13 -12.75
C PRO A 59 3.35 7.37 -13.72
N GLU A 60 3.70 8.02 -14.83
CA GLU A 60 4.67 7.46 -15.77
C GLU A 60 6.01 7.21 -15.08
N GLU A 61 6.70 6.13 -15.48
CA GLU A 61 8.02 5.84 -14.95
C GLU A 61 8.96 7.05 -15.16
N LYS A 62 9.63 7.48 -14.08
CA LYS A 62 10.54 8.64 -14.01
C LYS A 62 9.86 10.01 -13.99
N ALA A 63 8.54 10.09 -13.92
CA ALA A 63 7.87 11.33 -13.56
C ALA A 63 8.31 11.78 -12.15
N PRO A 64 8.41 13.09 -11.85
CA PRO A 64 8.84 13.59 -10.54
C PRO A 64 8.03 13.05 -9.36
N GLU A 65 6.74 12.75 -9.58
CA GLU A 65 5.80 12.19 -8.63
C GLU A 65 5.79 10.66 -8.58
N ALA A 66 6.48 9.99 -9.51
CA ALA A 66 6.53 8.53 -9.57
C ALA A 66 7.35 7.98 -8.41
N TRP A 67 6.79 7.01 -7.71
CA TRP A 67 7.52 6.30 -6.67
C TRP A 67 8.58 5.38 -7.26
N SER A 68 9.73 5.34 -6.57
CA SER A 68 10.78 4.38 -6.89
C SER A 68 10.30 2.96 -6.64
N GLU A 69 10.94 2.00 -7.29
CA GLU A 69 10.66 0.58 -7.08
C GLU A 69 10.88 0.17 -5.61
N GLU A 70 11.91 0.71 -4.97
CA GLU A 70 12.20 0.46 -3.55
C GLU A 70 11.08 0.94 -2.63
N GLN A 71 10.50 2.12 -2.91
CA GLN A 71 9.36 2.65 -2.16
C GLN A 71 8.12 1.76 -2.33
N ARG A 72 7.85 1.32 -3.56
CA ARG A 72 6.73 0.40 -3.86
C ARG A 72 6.89 -0.95 -3.17
N GLN A 73 8.10 -1.50 -3.16
CA GLN A 73 8.42 -2.75 -2.45
C GLN A 73 8.28 -2.61 -0.93
N ALA A 74 8.78 -1.50 -0.36
CA ALA A 74 8.63 -1.22 1.06
C ALA A 74 7.14 -1.08 1.46
N LEU A 75 6.34 -0.40 0.64
CA LEU A 75 4.90 -0.28 0.84
C LEU A 75 4.20 -1.64 0.82
N ALA A 76 4.46 -2.45 -0.20
CA ALA A 76 3.89 -3.79 -0.31
C ALA A 76 4.27 -4.67 0.88
N ALA A 77 5.54 -4.63 1.31
CA ALA A 77 6.02 -5.36 2.48
C ALA A 77 5.38 -4.89 3.81
N SER A 78 4.89 -3.65 3.87
CA SER A 78 4.23 -3.09 5.06
C SER A 78 2.79 -3.58 5.27
N MET A 79 2.12 -4.11 4.23
CA MET A 79 0.69 -4.45 4.28
C MET A 79 0.32 -5.45 5.40
N PRO A 80 1.07 -6.54 5.64
CA PRO A 80 0.75 -7.45 6.75
C PRO A 80 0.84 -6.79 8.12
N ALA A 81 1.82 -5.91 8.32
CA ALA A 81 1.99 -5.17 9.57
C ALA A 81 0.83 -4.19 9.80
N ARG A 82 0.40 -3.47 8.75
CA ARG A 82 -0.78 -2.59 8.79
C ARG A 82 -2.04 -3.36 9.17
N LYS A 83 -2.29 -4.50 8.51
CA LYS A 83 -3.45 -5.39 8.81
C LYS A 83 -3.43 -5.91 10.25
N THR A 84 -2.25 -6.20 10.79
CA THR A 84 -2.08 -6.70 12.16
C THR A 84 -2.27 -5.59 13.21
N ALA A 85 -1.80 -4.38 12.89
CA ALA A 85 -1.92 -3.23 13.78
C ALA A 85 -3.39 -2.77 13.94
N ASP A 86 -4.14 -2.71 12.83
CA ASP A 86 -5.57 -2.39 12.84
C ASP A 86 -6.28 -3.06 11.64
N ALA A 87 -6.94 -4.19 11.93
CA ALA A 87 -7.61 -4.97 10.89
C ALA A 87 -8.90 -4.32 10.38
N GLU A 88 -9.56 -3.48 11.18
CA GLU A 88 -10.79 -2.80 10.77
C GLU A 88 -10.46 -1.64 9.84
N ALA A 89 -9.49 -0.81 10.22
CA ALA A 89 -9.01 0.27 9.38
C ALA A 89 -8.42 -0.25 8.06
N TYR A 90 -7.62 -1.33 8.10
CA TYR A 90 -7.10 -1.97 6.90
C TYR A 90 -8.22 -2.42 5.95
N ARG A 91 -9.26 -3.06 6.48
CA ARG A 91 -10.40 -3.51 5.67
C ARG A 91 -11.19 -2.33 5.10
N ALA A 92 -11.41 -1.29 5.88
CA ALA A 92 -12.11 -0.09 5.43
C ALA A 92 -11.36 0.61 4.30
N GLU A 93 -10.03 0.71 4.40
CA GLU A 93 -9.18 1.30 3.36
C GLU A 93 -9.17 0.44 2.08
N LEU A 94 -9.01 -0.88 2.20
CA LEU A 94 -9.12 -1.80 1.07
C LEU A 94 -10.49 -1.68 0.39
N GLN A 95 -11.58 -1.65 1.15
CA GLN A 95 -12.92 -1.52 0.60
C GLN A 95 -13.08 -0.19 -0.12
N SER A 96 -12.61 0.92 0.47
CA SER A 96 -12.62 2.23 -0.18
C SER A 96 -11.85 2.24 -1.50
N CYS A 97 -10.70 1.55 -1.58
CA CYS A 97 -9.95 1.41 -2.82
C CYS A 97 -10.69 0.57 -3.89
N VAL A 98 -11.45 -0.44 -3.48
CA VAL A 98 -12.27 -1.25 -4.38
C VAL A 98 -13.46 -0.43 -4.89
N ASP A 99 -14.18 0.25 -4.00
CA ASP A 99 -15.34 1.06 -4.34
C ASP A 99 -14.97 2.20 -5.30
N GLU A 100 -13.88 2.91 -5.01
CA GLU A 100 -13.38 3.99 -5.87
C GLU A 100 -13.03 3.49 -7.28
N ALA A 101 -12.43 2.30 -7.39
CA ALA A 101 -12.15 1.68 -8.69
C ALA A 101 -13.44 1.30 -9.42
N ILE A 102 -14.41 0.70 -8.73
CA ILE A 102 -15.71 0.32 -9.30
C ILE A 102 -16.46 1.55 -9.81
N GLU A 103 -16.60 2.58 -8.98
CA GLU A 103 -17.23 3.86 -9.32
C GLU A 103 -16.53 4.53 -10.50
N GLY A 104 -15.20 4.38 -10.58
CA GLY A 104 -14.39 4.86 -11.68
C GLY A 104 -14.37 3.98 -12.92
N GLY A 105 -15.21 2.94 -13.00
CA GLY A 105 -15.38 2.10 -14.18
C GLY A 105 -14.37 0.96 -14.32
N ALA A 106 -13.84 0.43 -13.21
CA ALA A 106 -13.00 -0.77 -13.24
C ALA A 106 -13.77 -2.00 -13.75
N LEU A 107 -15.07 -2.07 -13.50
CA LEU A 107 -15.91 -3.19 -13.95
C LEU A 107 -16.72 -2.81 -15.20
N PRO A 108 -16.86 -3.74 -16.17
CA PRO A 108 -17.70 -3.54 -17.36
C PRO A 108 -19.20 -3.59 -17.06
#